data_AF-A0A5Q4EIS6-F1
#
_entry.id   AF-A0A5Q4EIS6-F1
#
_cell.length_a   1.000
_cell.length_b   1.000
_cell.length_c   1.000
_cell.angle_alpha   90.00
_cell.angle_beta   90.00
_cell.angle_gamma   90.00
#
_symmetry.space_group_name_H-M   'P 1'
#
loop_
_entity.id
_entity.type
_entity.pdbx_description
1 polymer ?
#
loop_
_entity_poly.entity_id
_entity_poly.type
_entity_poly.pdbx_seq_one_letter_code
_entity_poly.pdbx_strand_id
1 'polypeptide(L)'
;MNKFRIPRKTKKSLKKTMWLYPPDERGGSMMARPAKSQEDFTAVKKGIVKKFPESTTAERKKFRAELDKVIFVEDHVLKSYIDDIIREDLRNSSYRTLVEAKNNPNAVKAYYNFVNAYQLFEKGEDSYGNICCMAIDHAK
;
A
#
# COMPACT_ATOMS: atom_id res chain seq x y z
N MET A 1 -20.34 20.09 30.81
CA MET A 1 -19.65 20.27 29.51
C MET A 1 -20.50 19.71 28.38
N ASN A 2 -20.86 20.52 27.40
CA ASN A 2 -21.62 20.06 26.23
C ASN A 2 -20.76 19.10 25.40
N LYS A 3 -21.21 17.86 25.24
CA LYS A 3 -20.55 16.87 24.39
C LYS A 3 -20.62 17.35 22.94
N PHE A 4 -19.47 17.48 22.27
CA PHE A 4 -19.40 17.82 20.85
C PHE A 4 -20.32 16.89 20.03
N ARG A 5 -21.31 17.47 19.35
CA ARG A 5 -22.34 16.73 18.62
C ARG A 5 -22.48 17.29 17.22
N ILE A 6 -22.33 16.43 16.24
CA ILE A 6 -22.51 16.73 14.82
C ILE A 6 -23.65 15.89 14.24
N PRO A 7 -24.34 16.36 13.20
CA PRO A 7 -25.39 15.59 12.52
C PRO A 7 -24.88 14.22 12.05
N ARG A 8 -25.73 13.19 12.14
CA ARG A 8 -25.37 11.80 11.81
C ARG A 8 -24.82 11.66 10.39
N LYS A 9 -25.43 12.33 9.40
CA LYS A 9 -25.00 12.29 7.99
C LYS A 9 -23.59 12.88 7.83
N THR A 10 -23.32 14.04 8.43
CA THR A 10 -22.00 14.68 8.43
C THR A 10 -20.95 13.82 9.13
N LYS A 11 -21.29 13.27 10.30
CA LYS A 11 -20.41 12.34 11.04
C LYS A 11 -20.03 11.11 10.22
N LYS A 12 -20.99 10.53 9.49
CA LYS A 12 -20.73 9.39 8.61
C LYS A 12 -19.80 9.76 7.46
N SER A 13 -20.01 10.91 6.82
CA SER A 13 -19.16 11.38 5.72
C SER A 13 -17.70 11.57 6.18
N LEU A 14 -17.50 12.27 7.30
CA LEU A 14 -16.16 12.54 7.86
C LEU A 14 -15.41 11.28 8.26
N LYS A 15 -16.12 10.20 8.61
CA LYS A 15 -15.52 8.91 8.98
C LYS A 15 -15.12 8.04 7.79
N LYS A 16 -15.57 8.33 6.57
CA LYS A 16 -15.25 7.49 5.40
C LYS A 16 -13.76 7.54 5.06
N THR A 17 -13.12 8.66 5.35
CA THR A 17 -11.78 8.98 4.91
C THR A 17 -10.87 9.38 6.06
N MET A 18 -9.57 9.41 5.78
CA MET A 18 -8.57 9.96 6.68
C MET A 18 -8.40 11.46 6.42
N TRP A 19 -8.19 12.20 7.49
CA TRP A 19 -7.99 13.64 7.46
C TRP A 19 -6.63 13.93 8.07
N LEU A 20 -5.80 14.70 7.39
CA LEU A 20 -4.43 14.96 7.76
C LEU A 20 -4.17 16.46 7.86
N TYR A 21 -3.53 16.88 8.94
CA TYR A 21 -2.93 18.21 9.03
C TYR A 21 -1.78 18.33 8.04
N PRO A 22 -1.39 19.56 7.63
CA PRO A 22 -0.18 19.74 6.83
C PRO A 22 1.04 19.13 7.56
N PRO A 23 2.05 18.68 6.79
CA PRO A 23 3.26 18.13 7.39
C PRO A 23 3.98 19.17 8.23
N ASP A 24 4.63 18.71 9.30
CA ASP A 24 5.55 19.48 10.12
C ASP A 24 6.90 19.68 9.41
N GLU A 25 7.82 20.41 10.05
CA GLU A 25 9.16 20.70 9.52
C GLU A 25 10.01 19.43 9.27
N ARG A 26 9.60 18.28 9.84
CA ARG A 26 10.25 16.98 9.66
C ARG A 26 9.52 16.08 8.66
N GLY A 27 8.49 16.59 7.99
CA GLY A 27 7.69 15.87 7.01
C GLY A 27 6.61 14.95 7.61
N GLY A 28 6.45 14.91 8.93
CA GLY A 28 5.43 14.14 9.61
C GLY A 28 4.07 14.85 9.58
N SER A 29 2.98 14.10 9.37
CA SER A 29 1.63 14.67 9.37
C SER A 29 0.77 14.09 10.50
N MET A 30 0.06 14.96 11.22
CA MET A 30 -0.85 14.55 12.28
C MET A 30 -2.23 14.19 11.71
N MET A 31 -2.78 13.06 12.15
CA MET A 31 -4.13 12.64 11.77
C MET A 31 -5.20 13.40 12.57
N ALA A 32 -6.11 14.06 11.87
CA ALA A 32 -7.27 14.73 12.43
C ALA A 32 -8.47 13.77 12.58
N ARG A 33 -9.25 13.95 13.63
CA ARG A 33 -10.48 13.19 13.92
C ARG A 33 -11.70 14.12 14.00
N PRO A 34 -12.11 14.76 12.88
CA PRO A 34 -13.20 15.76 12.83
C PRO A 34 -14.57 15.20 13.22
N ALA A 35 -14.74 13.88 13.23
CA ALA A 35 -15.97 13.23 13.70
C ALA A 35 -16.07 13.11 15.23
N LYS A 36 -14.98 13.38 15.96
CA LYS A 36 -14.83 13.19 17.41
C LYS A 36 -14.37 14.46 18.13
N SER A 37 -13.60 15.33 17.49
CA SER A 37 -13.09 16.59 18.06
C SER A 37 -13.74 17.82 17.38
N GLN A 38 -14.12 18.80 18.20
CA GLN A 38 -14.62 20.10 17.72
C GLN A 38 -13.52 20.88 17.00
N GLU A 39 -12.28 20.81 17.50
CA GLU A 39 -11.12 21.50 16.92
C GLU A 39 -10.79 20.96 15.53
N ASP A 40 -10.77 19.64 15.38
CA ASP A 40 -10.57 19.02 14.06
C ASP A 40 -11.71 19.33 13.10
N PHE A 41 -12.94 19.41 13.62
CA PHE A 41 -14.10 19.76 12.80
C PHE A 41 -14.04 21.22 12.31
N THR A 42 -13.60 22.15 13.16
CA THR A 42 -13.38 23.54 12.75
C THR A 42 -12.20 23.65 11.81
N ALA A 43 -11.13 22.88 12.02
CA ALA A 43 -9.97 22.85 11.13
C ALA A 43 -10.34 22.33 9.72
N VAL A 44 -11.22 21.32 9.62
CA VAL A 44 -11.80 20.88 8.34
C VAL A 44 -12.64 21.99 7.70
N LYS A 45 -13.52 22.65 8.46
CA LYS A 45 -14.34 23.76 7.92
C LYS A 45 -13.50 24.94 7.44
N LYS A 46 -12.36 25.20 8.08
CA LYS A 46 -11.40 26.25 7.70
C LYS A 46 -10.48 25.82 6.56
N GLY A 47 -10.55 24.58 6.08
CA GLY A 47 -9.70 24.07 4.99
C GLY A 47 -8.24 23.83 5.39
N ILE A 48 -7.92 23.81 6.69
CA ILE A 48 -6.56 23.60 7.20
C ILE A 48 -6.14 22.13 7.03
N VAL A 49 -7.09 21.24 7.32
CA VAL A 49 -6.90 19.79 7.25
C VAL A 49 -7.31 19.29 5.87
N LYS A 50 -6.47 18.46 5.25
CA LYS A 50 -6.73 17.88 3.93
C LYS A 50 -7.28 16.47 4.04
N LYS A 51 -8.18 16.12 3.11
CA LYS A 51 -8.66 14.75 2.93
C LYS A 51 -7.55 13.91 2.29
N PHE A 52 -7.25 12.75 2.85
CA PHE A 52 -6.34 11.79 2.22
C PHE A 52 -6.98 11.23 0.95
N PRO A 53 -6.26 11.16 -0.18
CA PRO A 53 -6.81 10.62 -1.41
C PRO A 53 -7.27 9.17 -1.19
N GLU A 54 -8.50 8.88 -1.58
CA GLU A 54 -9.03 7.52 -1.56
C GLU A 54 -8.98 6.98 -2.98
N SER A 55 -8.32 5.84 -3.17
CA SER A 55 -8.46 5.11 -4.42
C SER A 55 -9.90 4.65 -4.61
N THR A 56 -10.43 4.79 -5.81
CA THR A 56 -11.78 4.32 -6.13
C THR A 56 -11.83 2.78 -6.15
N THR A 57 -13.01 2.20 -5.98
CA THR A 57 -13.18 0.73 -6.10
C THR A 57 -12.70 0.23 -7.47
N ALA A 58 -12.91 1.02 -8.51
CA ALA A 58 -12.46 0.70 -9.87
C ALA A 58 -10.93 0.70 -9.97
N GLU A 59 -10.25 1.73 -9.44
CA GLU A 59 -8.78 1.79 -9.39
C GLU A 59 -8.18 0.61 -8.63
N ARG A 60 -8.73 0.29 -7.45
CA ARG A 60 -8.24 -0.87 -6.67
C ARG A 60 -8.41 -2.18 -7.43
N LYS A 61 -9.48 -2.32 -8.20
CA LYS A 61 -9.71 -3.51 -9.03
C LYS A 61 -8.70 -3.59 -10.17
N LYS A 62 -8.42 -2.47 -10.85
CA LYS A 62 -7.40 -2.40 -11.91
C LYS A 62 -6.01 -2.74 -11.39
N PHE A 63 -5.61 -2.11 -10.28
CA PHE A 63 -4.33 -2.37 -9.62
C PHE A 63 -4.16 -3.85 -9.26
N ARG A 64 -5.19 -4.49 -8.66
CA ARG A 64 -5.15 -5.92 -8.36
C ARG A 64 -5.06 -6.77 -9.63
N ALA A 65 -5.81 -6.41 -10.68
CA ALA A 65 -5.78 -7.13 -11.94
C ALA A 65 -4.42 -7.05 -12.65
N GLU A 66 -3.66 -5.98 -12.44
CA GLU A 66 -2.29 -5.85 -12.96
C GLU A 66 -1.30 -6.73 -12.21
N LEU A 67 -1.40 -6.82 -10.88
CA LEU A 67 -0.53 -7.66 -10.05
C LEU A 67 -0.88 -9.15 -10.14
N ASP A 68 -2.15 -9.50 -10.29
CA ASP A 68 -2.62 -10.89 -10.30
C ASP A 68 -2.38 -11.59 -11.67
N LYS A 69 -1.69 -10.95 -12.63
CA LYS A 69 -1.41 -11.55 -13.94
C LYS A 69 -0.51 -12.77 -13.79
N VAL A 70 -0.90 -13.88 -14.39
CA VAL A 70 -0.11 -15.11 -14.37
C VAL A 70 1.11 -14.92 -15.28
N ILE A 71 2.30 -14.80 -14.68
CA ILE A 71 3.58 -14.71 -15.38
C ILE A 71 4.56 -15.68 -14.71
N PHE A 72 5.28 -16.43 -15.53
CA PHE A 72 6.41 -17.22 -15.09
C PHE A 72 7.68 -16.70 -15.74
N VAL A 73 8.72 -16.61 -14.93
CA VAL A 73 10.08 -16.31 -15.39
C VAL A 73 11.00 -17.48 -15.07
N GLU A 74 12.06 -17.57 -15.85
CA GLU A 74 13.14 -18.51 -15.57
C GLU A 74 13.83 -18.19 -14.24
N ASP A 75 14.37 -19.22 -13.60
CA ASP A 75 14.92 -19.11 -12.25
C ASP A 75 16.13 -18.17 -12.18
N HIS A 76 16.94 -18.12 -13.25
CA HIS A 76 18.06 -17.20 -13.35
C HIS A 76 17.60 -15.72 -13.43
N VAL A 77 16.49 -15.46 -14.12
CA VAL A 77 15.87 -14.13 -14.21
C VAL A 77 15.28 -13.73 -12.87
N LEU A 78 14.56 -14.66 -12.21
CA LEU A 78 14.02 -14.42 -10.87
C LEU A 78 15.11 -14.01 -9.88
N LYS A 79 16.26 -14.67 -9.94
CA LYS A 79 17.41 -14.34 -9.10
C LYS A 79 17.91 -12.92 -9.36
N SER A 80 18.02 -12.51 -10.62
CA SER A 80 18.43 -11.13 -10.94
C SER A 80 17.48 -10.08 -10.37
N TYR A 81 16.17 -10.32 -10.40
CA TYR A 81 15.17 -9.39 -9.85
C TYR A 81 15.32 -9.21 -8.33
N ILE A 82 15.58 -10.32 -7.63
CA ILE A 82 15.79 -10.31 -6.18
C ILE A 82 17.11 -9.62 -5.84
N ASP A 83 18.16 -9.89 -6.60
CA ASP A 83 19.47 -9.29 -6.38
C ASP A 83 19.43 -7.77 -6.58
N ASP A 84 18.61 -7.27 -7.50
CA ASP A 84 18.45 -5.83 -7.73
C ASP A 84 17.68 -5.13 -6.59
N ILE A 85 16.57 -5.71 -6.13
CA ILE A 85 15.64 -5.00 -5.24
C ILE A 85 15.79 -5.33 -3.74
N ILE A 86 16.30 -6.52 -3.41
CA ILE A 86 16.39 -7.00 -2.03
C ILE A 86 17.80 -6.84 -1.49
N ARG A 87 17.89 -6.47 -0.20
CA ARG A 87 19.15 -6.37 0.54
C ARG A 87 19.89 -7.72 0.56
N GLU A 88 21.20 -7.67 0.41
CA GLU A 88 22.07 -8.84 0.16
C GLU A 88 21.88 -10.01 1.14
N ASP A 89 21.70 -9.70 2.42
CA ASP A 89 21.49 -10.68 3.50
C ASP A 89 20.17 -11.46 3.38
N LEU A 90 19.16 -10.90 2.70
CA LEU A 90 17.84 -11.50 2.54
C LEU A 90 17.62 -12.13 1.16
N ARG A 91 18.56 -11.98 0.21
CA ARG A 91 18.39 -12.45 -1.18
C ARG A 91 18.20 -13.97 -1.24
N ASN A 92 19.05 -14.72 -0.56
CA ASN A 92 19.02 -16.19 -0.59
C ASN A 92 17.72 -16.75 0.01
N SER A 93 17.26 -16.20 1.13
CA SER A 93 15.99 -16.63 1.75
C SER A 93 14.80 -16.27 0.86
N SER A 94 14.77 -15.04 0.34
CA SER A 94 13.71 -14.56 -0.56
C SER A 94 13.63 -15.38 -1.84
N TYR A 95 14.76 -15.72 -2.46
CA TYR A 95 14.82 -16.56 -3.65
C TYR A 95 14.24 -17.95 -3.39
N ARG A 96 14.64 -18.59 -2.30
CA ARG A 96 14.09 -19.90 -1.92
C ARG A 96 12.58 -19.84 -1.69
N THR A 97 12.10 -18.84 -0.94
CA THR A 97 10.67 -18.64 -0.70
C THR A 97 9.89 -18.48 -2.01
N LEU A 98 10.39 -17.70 -2.96
CA LEU A 98 9.70 -17.48 -4.24
C LEU A 98 9.74 -18.72 -5.15
N VAL A 99 10.82 -19.51 -5.14
CA VAL A 99 10.90 -20.78 -5.86
C VAL A 99 9.95 -21.83 -5.27
N GLU A 100 9.83 -21.89 -3.95
CA GLU A 100 8.84 -22.74 -3.29
C GLU A 100 7.41 -22.28 -3.62
N ALA A 101 7.15 -20.96 -3.58
CA ALA A 101 5.86 -20.39 -3.93
C ALA A 101 5.46 -20.64 -5.38
N LYS A 102 6.41 -20.59 -6.32
CA LYS A 102 6.20 -20.91 -7.74
C LYS A 102 5.58 -22.31 -7.95
N ASN A 103 5.87 -23.26 -7.05
CA ASN A 103 5.40 -24.65 -7.14
C ASN A 103 4.20 -24.95 -6.22
N ASN A 104 3.77 -24.01 -5.37
CA ASN A 104 2.71 -24.21 -4.40
C ASN A 104 1.42 -23.48 -4.83
N PRO A 105 0.29 -24.17 -5.06
CA PRO A 105 -0.94 -23.54 -5.53
C PRO A 105 -1.49 -22.45 -4.60
N ASN A 106 -1.17 -22.51 -3.30
CA ASN A 106 -1.62 -21.51 -2.32
C ASN A 106 -0.75 -20.24 -2.32
N ALA A 107 0.54 -20.37 -2.66
CA ALA A 107 1.52 -19.28 -2.60
C ALA A 107 1.91 -18.75 -4.00
N VAL A 108 1.54 -19.44 -5.08
CA VAL A 108 1.89 -19.06 -6.46
C VAL A 108 1.42 -17.65 -6.83
N LYS A 109 0.33 -17.20 -6.22
CA LYS A 109 -0.17 -15.83 -6.39
C LYS A 109 0.82 -14.78 -5.86
N ALA A 110 1.47 -15.06 -4.74
CA ALA A 110 2.50 -14.18 -4.19
C ALA A 110 3.73 -14.11 -5.11
N TYR A 111 4.10 -15.24 -5.74
CA TYR A 111 5.12 -15.26 -6.79
C TYR A 111 4.75 -14.36 -7.99
N TYR A 112 3.53 -14.47 -8.51
CA TYR A 112 3.07 -13.59 -9.61
C TYR A 112 3.12 -12.12 -9.22
N ASN A 113 2.65 -11.79 -8.02
CA ASN A 113 2.68 -10.43 -7.50
C ASN A 113 4.10 -9.87 -7.42
N PHE A 114 5.09 -10.69 -7.01
CA PHE A 114 6.49 -10.28 -6.98
C PHE A 114 7.01 -9.94 -8.39
N VAL A 115 6.81 -10.84 -9.35
CA VAL A 115 7.30 -10.68 -10.74
C VAL A 115 6.66 -9.45 -11.41
N ASN A 116 5.34 -9.32 -11.28
CA ASN A 116 4.62 -8.19 -11.87
C ASN A 116 4.99 -6.87 -11.19
N ALA A 117 5.18 -6.87 -9.87
CA ALA A 117 5.60 -5.68 -9.15
C ALA A 117 7.01 -5.25 -9.57
N TYR A 118 7.94 -6.19 -9.73
CA TYR A 118 9.29 -5.87 -10.18
C TYR A 118 9.30 -5.24 -11.58
N GLN A 119 8.53 -5.78 -12.53
CA GLN A 119 8.41 -5.20 -13.87
C GLN A 119 7.82 -3.79 -13.90
N LEU A 120 7.00 -3.43 -12.91
CA LEU A 120 6.45 -2.09 -12.76
C LEU A 120 7.44 -1.15 -12.06
N PHE A 121 8.18 -1.67 -11.09
CA PHE A 121 9.30 -0.98 -10.46
C PHE A 121 10.38 -0.60 -11.49
N GLU A 122 10.77 -1.53 -12.35
CA GLU A 122 11.75 -1.28 -13.43
C GLU A 122 11.29 -0.20 -14.43
N LYS A 123 9.97 -0.04 -14.61
CA LYS A 123 9.38 1.03 -15.45
C LYS A 123 9.34 2.40 -14.77
N GLY A 124 9.86 2.52 -13.55
CA GLY A 124 9.96 3.76 -12.78
C GLY A 124 8.86 3.96 -11.73
N GLU A 125 8.08 2.92 -11.41
CA GLU A 125 7.08 3.00 -10.33
C GLU A 125 7.66 2.55 -8.98
N ASP A 126 8.46 3.42 -8.33
CA ASP A 126 9.21 3.13 -7.09
C ASP A 126 8.38 2.47 -5.98
N SER A 127 7.10 2.82 -5.87
CA SER A 127 6.19 2.26 -4.86
C SER A 127 6.02 0.75 -4.95
N TYR A 128 6.28 0.14 -6.12
CA TYR A 128 6.19 -1.30 -6.33
C TYR A 128 7.36 -2.08 -5.72
N GLY A 129 8.47 -1.43 -5.34
CA GLY A 129 9.53 -2.11 -4.60
C GLY A 129 9.06 -2.59 -3.22
N ASN A 130 8.21 -1.81 -2.54
CA ASN A 130 7.57 -2.26 -1.30
C ASN A 130 6.61 -3.43 -1.54
N ILE A 131 5.98 -3.49 -2.71
CA ILE A 131 5.08 -4.58 -3.08
C ILE A 131 5.88 -5.87 -3.31
N CYS A 132 7.08 -5.80 -3.88
CA CYS A 132 7.99 -6.94 -3.97
C CYS A 132 8.31 -7.52 -2.57
N CYS A 133 8.64 -6.67 -1.59
CA CYS A 133 8.89 -7.11 -0.22
C CYS A 133 7.64 -7.77 0.40
N MET A 134 6.46 -7.15 0.26
CA MET A 134 5.20 -7.72 0.76
C MET A 134 4.86 -9.05 0.10
N ALA A 135 5.14 -9.20 -1.20
CA ALA A 135 4.89 -10.43 -1.92
C ALA A 135 5.75 -11.58 -1.38
N ILE A 136 7.01 -11.32 -1.03
CA ILE A 136 7.88 -12.31 -0.38
C ILE A 136 7.34 -12.72 0.99
N ASP A 137 6.87 -11.76 1.80
CA ASP A 137 6.29 -12.08 3.12
C ASP A 137 4.98 -12.87 3.00
N HIS A 138 4.17 -12.61 1.98
CA HIS A 138 2.96 -13.38 1.69
C HIS A 138 3.22 -14.77 1.11
N ALA A 139 4.43 -15.03 0.61
CA ALA A 139 4.82 -16.30 0.04
C ALA A 139 5.33 -17.31 1.09
N LYS A 140 5.61 -16.86 2.31
CA LYS A 140 5.97 -17.70 3.47
C LYS A 140 4.74 -18.39 4.05
#